data_AF-A0A5C9AAJ2-F1
#
_entry.id   AF-A0A5C9AAJ2-F1
#
_cell.length_a   1.000
_cell.length_b   1.000
_cell.length_c   1.000
_cell.angle_alpha   90.00
_cell.angle_beta   90.00
_cell.angle_gamma   90.00
#
_symmetry.space_group_name_H-M   'P 1'
#
loop_
_entity.id
_entity.type
_entity.pdbx_description
1 polymer ?
#
loop_
_entity_poly.entity_id
_entity_poly.type
_entity_poly.pdbx_seq_one_letter_code
_entity_poly.pdbx_strand_id
1 'polypeptide(L)'
;MKIVIAPDSYKESLSASEVAQAIEKGFREIFPDAQYVSVPVADGGEGTVEAMIAATQGAERHAWVTGPLGEKVNASWGISGDGKTAFIEMAAASGLELVPAEKRDPLVTTSRGTGELILQALESGATNIIIGIGGSATNDGGA
;
A
#
# COMPACT_ATOMS: atom_id res chain seq x y z
N MET A 1 -9.97 1.15 -30.75
CA MET A 1 -8.60 1.23 -30.18
C MET A 1 -8.69 0.89 -28.71
N LYS A 2 -7.72 0.16 -28.15
CA LYS A 2 -7.66 -0.14 -26.71
C LYS A 2 -6.41 0.53 -26.13
N ILE A 3 -6.58 1.34 -25.09
CA ILE A 3 -5.52 2.12 -24.44
C ILE A 3 -5.39 1.64 -23.00
N VAL A 4 -4.20 1.14 -22.65
CA VAL A 4 -3.86 0.78 -21.28
C VAL A 4 -3.13 1.95 -20.65
N ILE A 5 -3.63 2.43 -19.51
CA ILE A 5 -3.05 3.54 -18.75
C ILE A 5 -2.51 2.94 -17.46
N ALA A 6 -1.18 2.77 -17.39
CA ALA A 6 -0.51 2.13 -16.25
C ALA A 6 0.56 3.03 -15.61
N PRO A 7 0.16 4.14 -14.96
CA PRO A 7 1.09 5.07 -14.32
C PRO A 7 1.42 4.65 -12.89
N ASP A 8 2.54 5.18 -12.41
CA ASP A 8 2.88 5.26 -10.99
C ASP A 8 2.37 6.59 -10.40
N SER A 9 2.38 6.67 -9.07
CA SER A 9 2.07 7.88 -8.31
C SER A 9 3.06 9.01 -8.60
N TYR A 10 2.59 10.24 -8.41
CA TYR A 10 3.46 11.41 -8.32
C TYR A 10 3.69 11.66 -6.84
N LYS A 11 4.88 11.29 -6.34
CA LYS A 11 5.24 11.36 -4.92
C LYS A 11 4.83 12.70 -4.30
N GLU A 12 4.18 12.61 -3.13
CA GLU A 12 3.68 13.75 -2.35
C GLU A 12 2.66 14.63 -3.11
N SER A 13 2.01 14.09 -4.16
CA SER A 13 1.09 14.83 -5.00
C SER A 13 -0.14 14.00 -5.38
N LEU A 14 -0.08 13.19 -6.45
CA LEU A 14 -1.21 12.43 -6.96
C LEU A 14 -0.98 10.93 -6.78
N SER A 15 -2.01 10.20 -6.37
CA SER A 15 -1.98 8.74 -6.38
C SER A 15 -1.90 8.22 -7.82
N ALA A 16 -1.44 6.97 -8.00
CA ALA A 16 -1.42 6.33 -9.31
C ALA A 16 -2.81 6.30 -9.97
N SER A 17 -3.87 6.14 -9.16
CA SER A 17 -5.27 6.21 -9.59
C SER A 17 -5.65 7.59 -10.12
N GLU A 18 -5.25 8.67 -9.43
CA GLU A 18 -5.53 10.05 -9.85
C GLU A 18 -4.77 10.42 -11.13
N VAL A 19 -3.51 9.99 -11.24
CA VAL A 19 -2.71 10.15 -12.47
C VAL A 19 -3.39 9.44 -13.64
N ALA A 20 -3.86 8.19 -13.45
CA ALA A 20 -4.55 7.44 -14.49
C ALA A 20 -5.84 8.13 -14.96
N GLN A 21 -6.64 8.66 -14.02
CA GLN A 21 -7.86 9.40 -14.33
C GLN A 21 -7.58 10.69 -15.11
N ALA A 22 -6.52 11.43 -14.74
CA ALA A 22 -6.13 12.65 -15.45
C ALA A 22 -5.69 12.36 -16.89
N ILE A 23 -4.89 11.31 -17.10
CA ILE A 23 -4.47 10.86 -18.44
C ILE A 23 -5.68 10.42 -19.26
N GLU A 24 -6.57 9.59 -18.69
CA GLU A 24 -7.77 9.13 -19.38
C GLU A 24 -8.65 10.30 -19.82
N LYS A 25 -8.87 11.27 -18.91
CA LYS A 25 -9.64 12.48 -19.20
C LYS A 25 -9.08 13.23 -20.41
N GLY A 26 -7.77 13.48 -20.43
CA GLY A 26 -7.13 14.17 -21.56
C GLY A 26 -7.21 13.37 -22.86
N PHE A 27 -7.04 12.05 -22.82
CA PHE A 27 -7.18 11.22 -24.01
C PHE A 27 -8.63 11.20 -24.56
N ARG A 28 -9.64 11.24 -23.68
CA ARG A 28 -11.06 11.23 -24.09
C ARG A 28 -11.47 12.50 -24.84
N GLU A 29 -10.75 13.60 -24.67
CA GLU A 29 -10.97 14.83 -25.46
C GLU A 29 -10.70 14.61 -26.95
N ILE A 30 -9.80 13.68 -27.30
CA ILE A 30 -9.41 13.39 -28.70
C ILE A 30 -9.97 12.05 -29.20
N PHE A 31 -10.03 11.04 -28.32
CA PHE A 31 -10.43 9.68 -28.67
C PHE A 31 -11.59 9.16 -27.80
N PRO A 32 -12.79 9.79 -27.86
CA PRO A 32 -13.89 9.50 -26.92
C PRO A 32 -14.35 8.04 -26.93
N ASP A 33 -14.28 7.37 -28.09
CA ASP A 33 -14.76 6.01 -28.31
C ASP A 33 -13.69 4.91 -28.09
N ALA A 34 -12.49 5.28 -27.64
CA ALA A 34 -11.48 4.29 -27.29
C ALA A 34 -11.89 3.50 -26.04
N GLN A 35 -11.46 2.24 -25.96
CA GLN A 35 -11.60 1.45 -24.75
C GLN A 35 -10.41 1.73 -23.83
N TYR A 36 -10.68 2.25 -22.63
CA TYR A 36 -9.66 2.55 -21.64
C TYR A 36 -9.59 1.45 -20.58
N VAL A 37 -8.37 1.07 -20.22
CA VAL A 37 -8.11 0.15 -19.11
C VAL A 37 -7.07 0.80 -18.21
N SER A 38 -7.52 1.27 -17.05
CA SER A 38 -6.65 1.87 -16.04
C SER A 38 -6.08 0.77 -15.14
N VAL A 39 -4.75 0.72 -15.05
CA VAL A 39 -4.01 -0.26 -14.26
C VAL A 39 -2.99 0.51 -13.43
N PRO A 40 -3.40 1.18 -12.34
CA PRO A 40 -2.46 1.84 -11.44
C PRO A 40 -1.38 0.84 -11.01
N VAL A 41 -0.11 1.22 -11.13
CA VAL A 41 1.02 0.40 -10.71
C VAL A 41 1.69 1.01 -9.50
N ALA A 42 2.36 0.16 -8.74
CA ALA A 42 3.22 0.57 -7.64
C ALA A 42 4.49 -0.28 -7.66
N ASP A 43 5.58 0.26 -7.15
CA ASP A 43 6.90 -0.39 -7.10
C ASP A 43 7.13 -1.19 -5.80
N GLY A 44 6.09 -1.38 -4.99
CA GLY A 44 6.18 -1.95 -3.63
C GLY A 44 6.33 -0.90 -2.54
N GLY A 45 6.31 0.39 -2.88
CA GLY A 45 6.17 1.50 -1.95
C GLY A 45 4.71 1.86 -1.63
N GLU A 46 4.50 3.12 -1.30
CA GLU A 46 3.19 3.70 -0.98
C GLU A 46 2.17 3.48 -2.12
N GLY A 47 0.95 3.06 -1.77
CA GLY A 47 -0.15 2.88 -2.72
C GLY A 47 -0.18 1.52 -3.42
N THR A 48 0.75 0.62 -3.10
CA THR A 48 0.75 -0.78 -3.57
C THR A 48 -0.50 -1.53 -3.10
N VAL A 49 -0.89 -1.37 -1.84
CA VAL A 49 -2.07 -2.04 -1.26
C VAL A 49 -3.34 -1.62 -2.01
N GLU A 50 -3.54 -0.32 -2.23
CA GLU A 50 -4.70 0.21 -2.95
C GLU A 50 -4.77 -0.34 -4.38
N ALA A 51 -3.66 -0.27 -5.12
CA ALA A 51 -3.57 -0.77 -6.49
C ALA A 51 -3.90 -2.27 -6.57
N MET A 52 -3.39 -3.08 -5.64
CA MET A 52 -3.62 -4.51 -5.62
C MET A 52 -5.05 -4.88 -5.20
N ILE A 53 -5.64 -4.16 -4.24
CA ILE A 53 -7.06 -4.31 -3.89
C ILE A 53 -7.93 -4.03 -5.13
N ALA A 54 -7.71 -2.92 -5.82
CA ALA A 54 -8.46 -2.55 -7.01
C ALA A 54 -8.31 -3.59 -8.13
N ALA A 55 -7.07 -4.04 -8.40
CA ALA A 55 -6.77 -5.00 -9.46
C ALA A 55 -7.37 -6.40 -9.19
N THR A 56 -7.52 -6.78 -7.92
CA THR A 56 -8.01 -8.11 -7.52
C THR A 56 -9.45 -8.13 -7.01
N GLN A 57 -10.16 -6.99 -7.11
CA GLN A 57 -11.51 -6.81 -6.54
C GLN A 57 -11.54 -7.21 -5.05
N GLY A 58 -10.47 -6.86 -4.36
CA GLY A 58 -10.24 -7.17 -2.97
C GLY A 58 -10.96 -6.23 -2.01
N ALA A 59 -10.57 -6.30 -0.75
CA ALA A 59 -11.04 -5.42 0.30
C ALA A 59 -9.88 -4.90 1.14
N GLU A 60 -9.99 -3.64 1.54
CA GLU A 60 -9.15 -3.06 2.59
C GLU A 60 -9.60 -3.58 3.97
N ARG A 61 -8.63 -3.81 4.85
CA ARG A 61 -8.81 -4.19 6.24
C ARG A 61 -7.92 -3.33 7.13
N HIS A 62 -8.29 -3.27 8.40
CA HIS A 62 -7.59 -2.48 9.41
C HIS A 62 -7.28 -3.33 10.63
N ALA A 63 -6.14 -3.08 11.27
CA ALA A 63 -5.74 -3.72 12.51
C ALA A 63 -5.00 -2.76 13.44
N TRP A 64 -5.30 -2.86 14.74
CA TRP A 64 -4.58 -2.13 15.78
C TRP A 64 -3.27 -2.85 16.14
N VAL A 65 -2.18 -2.35 15.58
CA VAL A 65 -0.84 -2.94 15.70
C VAL A 65 0.11 -2.00 16.44
N THR A 66 1.23 -2.55 16.87
CA THR A 66 2.29 -1.83 17.58
C THR A 66 3.04 -0.95 16.59
N GLY A 67 2.92 0.37 16.74
CA GLY A 67 3.62 1.36 15.94
C GLY A 67 5.13 1.39 16.22
N PRO A 68 5.90 2.16 15.44
CA PRO A 68 7.36 2.17 15.53
C PRO A 68 7.88 2.62 16.89
N LEU A 69 7.16 3.51 17.61
CA LEU A 69 7.52 3.97 18.96
C LEU A 69 6.87 3.13 20.10
N GLY A 70 6.25 1.99 19.77
CA GLY A 70 5.58 1.10 20.73
C GLY A 70 4.12 1.45 21.04
N GLU A 71 3.65 2.64 20.65
CA GLU A 71 2.24 3.05 20.75
C GLU A 71 1.36 2.33 19.72
N LYS A 72 0.07 2.13 20.01
CA LYS A 72 -0.84 1.48 19.05
C LYS A 72 -1.19 2.41 17.88
N VAL A 73 -1.09 1.87 16.67
CA VAL A 73 -1.51 2.52 15.41
C VAL A 73 -2.57 1.67 14.72
N ASN A 74 -3.50 2.32 14.03
CA ASN A 74 -4.50 1.64 13.21
C ASN A 74 -3.93 1.50 11.79
N ALA A 75 -3.35 0.35 11.48
CA ALA A 75 -2.70 0.11 10.20
C ALA A 75 -3.67 -0.52 9.20
N SER A 76 -3.66 -0.04 7.95
CA SER A 76 -4.40 -0.62 6.84
C SER A 76 -3.58 -1.72 6.14
N TRP A 77 -4.29 -2.69 5.55
CA TRP A 77 -3.73 -3.75 4.70
C TRP A 77 -4.83 -4.28 3.77
N GLY A 78 -4.48 -5.05 2.74
CA GLY A 78 -5.42 -5.55 1.74
C GLY A 78 -5.53 -7.06 1.68
N ILE A 79 -6.69 -7.56 1.27
CA ILE A 79 -6.90 -8.97 0.89
C ILE A 79 -7.52 -9.03 -0.51
N SER A 80 -7.06 -9.96 -1.35
CA SER A 80 -7.61 -10.18 -2.70
C SER A 80 -9.07 -10.63 -2.66
N GLY A 81 -9.81 -10.44 -3.77
CA GLY A 81 -11.23 -10.79 -3.85
C GLY A 81 -11.52 -12.28 -3.67
N ASP A 82 -10.54 -13.15 -3.96
CA ASP A 82 -10.61 -14.60 -3.69
C ASP A 82 -10.17 -14.99 -2.26
N GLY A 83 -9.75 -14.01 -1.45
CA GLY A 83 -9.32 -14.20 -0.06
C GLY A 83 -7.94 -14.86 0.11
N LYS A 84 -7.19 -15.14 -0.96
CA LYS A 84 -5.96 -15.95 -0.90
C LYS A 84 -4.66 -15.16 -0.79
N THR A 85 -4.67 -13.89 -1.19
CA THR A 85 -3.47 -13.06 -1.23
C THR A 85 -3.66 -11.82 -0.36
N ALA A 86 -2.79 -11.64 0.61
CA ALA A 86 -2.72 -10.41 1.39
C ALA A 86 -1.69 -9.44 0.79
N PHE A 87 -1.98 -8.15 0.89
CA PHE A 87 -1.13 -7.05 0.48
C PHE A 87 -0.83 -6.22 1.72
N ILE A 88 0.44 -6.08 2.06
CA ILE A 88 0.88 -5.36 3.26
C ILE A 88 1.92 -4.32 2.83
N GLU A 89 1.77 -3.09 3.31
CA GLU A 89 2.84 -2.10 3.31
C GLU A 89 3.36 -1.97 4.74
N MET A 90 4.65 -2.23 4.95
CA MET A 90 5.24 -2.17 6.28
C MET A 90 5.11 -0.77 6.89
N ALA A 91 5.10 0.27 6.04
CA ALA A 91 4.99 1.66 6.45
C ALA A 91 3.67 1.96 7.21
N ALA A 92 2.59 1.23 6.92
CA ALA A 92 1.31 1.39 7.62
C ALA A 92 1.41 1.05 9.12
N ALA A 93 2.34 0.17 9.50
CA ALA A 93 2.57 -0.21 10.89
C ALA A 93 3.87 0.34 11.47
N SER A 94 4.92 0.44 10.65
CA SER A 94 6.31 0.68 11.07
C SER A 94 6.98 1.79 10.23
N GLY A 95 6.19 2.68 9.64
CA GLY A 95 6.66 3.69 8.69
C GLY A 95 7.18 4.98 9.33
N LEU A 96 8.02 5.69 8.57
CA LEU A 96 8.66 6.94 8.97
C LEU A 96 7.65 8.09 9.19
N GLU A 97 6.49 8.03 8.52
CA GLU A 97 5.39 9.00 8.67
C GLU A 97 4.69 8.90 10.03
N LEU A 98 4.75 7.72 10.67
CA LEU A 98 4.19 7.49 12.00
C LEU A 98 5.08 8.08 13.11
N VAL A 99 6.27 8.57 12.78
CA VAL A 99 7.25 9.10 13.73
C VAL A 99 7.45 10.60 13.48
N PRO A 100 6.99 11.47 14.40
CA PRO A 100 7.28 12.90 14.37
C PRO A 100 8.79 13.14 14.23
N ALA A 101 9.19 14.16 13.47
CA ALA A 101 10.58 14.39 13.09
C ALA A 101 11.53 14.44 14.31
N GLU A 102 11.09 15.06 15.39
CA GLU A 102 11.79 15.22 16.65
C GLU A 102 11.90 13.93 17.48
N LYS A 103 11.13 12.88 17.16
CA LYS A 103 11.15 11.58 17.83
C LYS A 103 11.82 10.47 17.01
N ARG A 104 12.43 10.81 15.88
CA ARG A 104 13.10 9.84 14.99
C ARG A 104 14.41 9.37 15.61
N ASP A 105 14.36 8.21 16.26
CA ASP A 105 15.54 7.51 16.80
C ASP A 105 15.52 6.04 16.35
N PRO A 106 16.39 5.62 15.42
CA PRO A 106 16.41 4.26 14.90
C PRO A 106 16.82 3.20 15.93
N LEU A 107 17.37 3.61 17.09
CA LEU A 107 17.76 2.68 18.16
C LEU A 107 16.57 2.17 18.98
N VAL A 108 15.44 2.87 18.95
CA VAL A 108 14.25 2.54 19.74
C VAL A 108 13.05 2.09 18.90
N THR A 109 13.10 2.35 17.59
CA THR A 109 12.00 2.00 16.68
C THR A 109 11.89 0.49 16.46
N THR A 110 10.66 -0.05 16.47
CA THR A 110 10.38 -1.48 16.29
C THR A 110 9.52 -1.78 15.06
N SER A 111 9.78 -2.92 14.43
CA SER A 111 9.02 -3.48 13.31
C SER A 111 7.92 -4.48 13.72
N ARG A 112 7.69 -4.65 15.03
CA ARG A 112 6.70 -5.59 15.58
C ARG A 112 5.31 -5.45 14.94
N GLY A 113 4.85 -4.23 14.69
CA GLY A 113 3.54 -4.01 14.07
C GLY A 113 3.40 -4.63 12.68
N THR A 114 4.49 -4.67 11.91
CA THR A 114 4.52 -5.36 10.61
C THR A 114 4.31 -6.87 10.81
N GLY A 115 4.95 -7.47 11.81
CA GLY A 115 4.72 -8.89 12.17
C GLY A 115 3.27 -9.15 12.60
N GLU A 116 2.66 -8.22 13.35
CA GLU A 116 1.25 -8.31 13.74
C GLU A 116 0.31 -8.24 12.53
N LEU A 117 0.62 -7.45 11.49
CA LEU A 117 -0.13 -7.46 10.22
C LEU A 117 0.03 -8.78 9.46
N ILE A 118 1.24 -9.35 9.42
CA ILE A 118 1.47 -10.65 8.79
C ILE A 118 0.65 -11.73 9.50
N LEU A 119 0.60 -11.73 10.84
CA LEU A 119 -0.24 -12.65 11.61
C LEU A 119 -1.73 -12.48 11.28
N GLN A 120 -2.24 -11.24 11.23
CA GLN A 120 -3.63 -10.95 10.85
C GLN A 120 -3.97 -11.47 9.44
N ALA A 121 -3.05 -11.33 8.49
CA ALA A 121 -3.20 -11.86 7.14
C ALA A 121 -3.29 -13.40 7.12
N LEU A 122 -2.41 -14.07 7.88
CA LEU A 122 -2.42 -15.52 8.03
C LEU A 122 -3.72 -16.01 8.69
N GLU A 123 -4.17 -15.34 9.76
CA GLU A 123 -5.43 -15.65 10.46
C GLU A 123 -6.65 -15.43 9.58
N SER A 124 -6.56 -14.53 8.60
CA SER A 124 -7.60 -14.30 7.59
C SER A 124 -7.62 -15.37 6.48
N GLY A 125 -6.70 -16.35 6.51
CA GLY A 125 -6.64 -17.45 5.55
C GLY A 125 -5.80 -17.17 4.31
N ALA A 126 -5.03 -16.08 4.30
CA ALA A 126 -4.14 -15.77 3.18
C ALA A 126 -3.05 -16.84 3.05
N THR A 127 -2.86 -17.36 1.83
CA THR A 127 -1.80 -18.32 1.50
C THR A 127 -0.62 -17.67 0.77
N ASN A 128 -0.83 -16.46 0.24
CA ASN A 128 0.20 -15.64 -0.39
C ASN A 128 0.22 -14.28 0.30
N ILE A 129 1.41 -13.70 0.49
CA ILE A 129 1.55 -12.37 1.07
C ILE A 129 2.54 -11.59 0.20
N ILE A 130 2.13 -10.42 -0.27
CA ILE A 130 2.99 -9.44 -0.94
C ILE A 130 3.25 -8.33 0.07
N ILE A 131 4.52 -8.06 0.36
CA ILE A 131 4.93 -7.08 1.37
C ILE A 131 5.79 -6.02 0.72
N GLY A 132 5.30 -4.78 0.71
CA GLY A 132 6.08 -3.59 0.43
C GLY A 132 6.86 -3.16 1.68
N ILE A 133 8.18 -3.02 1.57
CA ILE A 133 9.06 -2.69 2.70
C ILE A 133 9.66 -1.28 2.64
N GLY A 134 9.20 -0.45 1.71
CA GLY A 134 9.61 0.96 1.60
C GLY A 134 9.10 1.81 2.77
N GLY A 135 9.74 2.96 2.99
CA GLY A 135 9.25 3.98 3.93
C GLY A 135 9.39 3.63 5.42
N SER A 136 10.30 2.72 5.80
CA SER A 136 10.46 2.28 7.18
C SER A 136 10.99 3.38 8.12
N ALA A 137 10.52 3.37 9.37
CA ALA A 137 11.14 4.09 10.49
C ALA A 137 12.26 3.28 11.17
N THR A 138 12.34 1.97 10.90
CA THR A 138 13.06 1.01 11.72
C THR A 138 14.43 0.64 11.16
N ASN A 139 15.37 0.38 12.07
CA ASN A 139 16.68 -0.22 11.79
C ASN A 139 16.99 -1.38 12.77
N ASP A 140 15.94 -2.12 13.16
CA ASP A 140 15.98 -3.23 14.13
C ASP A 140 16.29 -4.59 13.48
N GLY A 141 16.40 -4.65 12.15
CA GLY A 141 16.64 -5.89 11.41
C GLY A 141 15.45 -6.85 11.37
N GLY A 142 14.24 -6.42 11.72
CA GLY A 142 13.05 -7.29 11.75
C GLY A 142 13.00 -8.21 12.98
N ALA A 143 13.59 -7.78 14.10
CA ALA A 143 13.76 -8.57 15.34
C ALA A 143 12.49 -8.75 16.19
#